data_AF-A0A2K9P929-F1
#
_entry.id   AF-A0A2K9P929-F1
#
_cell.length_a   1.000
_cell.length_b   1.000
_cell.length_c   1.000
_cell.angle_alpha   90.00
_cell.angle_beta   90.00
_cell.angle_gamma   90.00
#
_symmetry.space_group_name_H-M   'P 1'
#
loop_
_entity.id
_entity.type
_entity.pdbx_description
1 polymer ?
#
loop_
_entity_poly.entity_id
_entity_poly.type
_entity_poly.pdbx_seq_one_letter_code
_entity_poly.pdbx_strand_id
1 'polypeptide(L)'
;MIDWFTGILPCTHRPLPAGSVVSVDADGAVEWETVKRLTVRGSYESTMKVRSVGSDGEGRATHLYIDGNPSKFLQGHSVIGSDDLQGLVLTAYARILALLHIPHDLPSYRQVMAGQFKISRIDINYMYSLSTLENVRAWLYAAEFKAKTRHGRACGKGGTVYLGKNSRRWSLKFYSKYDEHTSGKKGHQMADEFVKAGLLDWSKDKLRIELTLRTTELIDLNLTLGNSWNIETPNKLFSDYVGRIEMNQNTILTDEKIINLPRKIQSTYLLWKQGANMKEMLPKPTFYRHRKELLSFGIDINFYCESPDSNNVVPLVRTLEAKPAKIPSWVYEKGLIFDYNRISHASNWH
;
A
#
# COMPACT_ATOMS: atom_id res chain seq x y z
N MET A 1 -8.49 5.23 -2.75
CA MET A 1 -8.68 5.84 -1.41
C MET A 1 -7.35 5.97 -0.68
N ILE A 2 -7.24 6.93 0.22
CA ILE A 2 -6.14 7.04 1.18
C ILE A 2 -6.37 6.03 2.33
N ASP A 3 -5.42 5.11 2.51
CA ASP A 3 -5.42 4.13 3.60
C ASP A 3 -4.56 4.56 4.79
N TRP A 4 -3.38 5.13 4.55
CA TRP A 4 -2.45 5.47 5.61
C TRP A 4 -1.88 6.85 5.39
N PHE A 5 -1.71 7.59 6.47
CA PHE A 5 -1.06 8.89 6.52
C PHE A 5 -0.02 8.89 7.62
N THR A 6 1.19 9.36 7.28
CA THR A 6 2.17 9.80 8.26
C THR A 6 2.62 11.21 7.89
N GLY A 7 2.54 12.13 8.84
CA GLY A 7 2.88 13.52 8.60
C GLY A 7 3.07 14.35 9.87
N ILE A 8 3.46 15.60 9.68
CA ILE A 8 3.68 16.60 10.73
C ILE A 8 2.82 17.82 10.40
N LEU A 9 1.93 18.15 11.32
CA LEU A 9 0.94 19.22 11.17
C LEU A 9 1.24 20.37 12.15
N PRO A 10 1.06 21.64 11.76
CA PRO A 10 1.10 22.77 12.69
C PRO A 10 0.11 22.57 13.85
N CYS A 11 0.59 22.75 15.08
CA CYS A 11 -0.23 22.65 16.29
C CYS A 11 0.58 23.17 17.48
N THR A 12 0.32 24.41 17.90
CA THR A 12 0.94 24.94 19.13
C THR A 12 0.19 24.41 20.36
N HIS A 13 0.84 23.59 21.18
CA HIS A 13 0.21 22.92 22.32
C HIS A 13 1.20 22.62 23.44
N ARG A 14 0.69 22.36 24.65
CA ARG A 14 1.50 21.78 25.72
C ARG A 14 1.98 20.39 25.27
N PRO A 15 3.27 20.04 25.42
CA PRO A 15 3.77 18.74 25.00
C PRO A 15 2.92 17.61 25.58
N LEU A 16 2.58 16.65 24.74
CA LEU A 16 1.80 15.48 25.14
C LEU A 16 2.56 14.71 26.22
N PRO A 17 1.87 14.19 27.25
CA PRO A 17 2.49 13.48 28.35
C PRO A 17 2.92 12.07 27.90
N ALA A 18 3.95 12.00 27.08
CA ALA A 18 4.57 10.78 26.60
C ALA A 18 5.97 10.66 27.18
N GLY A 19 6.37 9.44 27.56
CA GLY A 19 7.76 9.20 27.93
C GLY A 19 8.69 9.45 26.73
N SER A 20 9.99 9.50 26.99
CA SER A 20 11.01 9.66 25.94
C SER A 20 11.90 8.43 25.81
N VAL A 21 12.54 8.30 24.66
CA VAL A 21 13.72 7.46 24.46
C VAL A 21 14.89 8.41 24.36
N VAL A 22 15.89 8.21 25.20
CA VAL A 22 17.07 9.07 25.30
C VAL A 22 18.30 8.21 25.04
N SER A 23 19.17 8.63 24.12
CA SER A 23 20.52 8.10 24.01
C SER A 23 21.43 8.92 24.87
N VAL A 24 22.21 8.24 25.70
CA VAL A 24 23.14 8.84 26.64
C VAL A 24 24.51 8.27 26.32
N ASP A 25 25.51 9.13 26.19
CA ASP A 25 26.89 8.72 25.96
C ASP A 25 27.53 8.12 27.22
N ALA A 26 28.79 7.70 27.10
CA ALA A 26 29.53 7.10 28.21
C ALA A 26 29.76 8.07 29.38
N ASP A 27 29.73 9.38 29.14
CA ASP A 27 29.94 10.43 30.15
C ASP A 27 28.64 10.88 30.81
N GLY A 28 27.50 10.32 30.39
CA GLY A 28 26.18 10.63 30.94
C GLY A 28 25.48 11.81 30.25
N ALA A 29 26.02 12.35 29.16
CA ALA A 29 25.38 13.42 28.41
C ALA A 29 24.39 12.87 27.37
N VAL A 30 23.29 13.60 27.15
CA VAL A 30 22.25 13.22 26.20
C VAL A 30 22.71 13.53 24.78
N GLU A 31 22.91 12.49 23.96
CA GLU A 31 23.24 12.63 22.54
C GLU A 31 22.02 13.02 21.71
N TRP A 32 20.89 12.36 21.99
CA TRP A 32 19.61 12.65 21.35
C TRP A 32 18.44 12.16 22.19
N GLU A 33 17.30 12.82 22.02
CA GLU A 33 16.03 12.45 22.64
C GLU A 33 14.93 12.32 21.57
N THR A 34 14.04 11.35 21.77
CA THR A 34 12.81 11.22 20.98
C THR A 34 11.62 10.93 21.87
N VAL A 35 10.63 11.82 21.81
CA VAL A 35 9.33 11.64 22.46
C VAL A 35 8.61 10.41 21.88
N LYS A 36 8.13 9.53 22.77
CA LYS A 36 7.36 8.32 22.40
C LYS A 36 6.02 8.72 21.79
N ARG A 37 5.45 7.80 21.01
CA ARG A 37 4.12 7.99 20.42
C ARG A 37 3.06 7.58 21.44
N LEU A 38 2.04 8.42 21.60
CA LEU A 38 0.78 8.06 22.24
C LEU A 38 -0.16 7.44 21.22
N THR A 39 -1.11 6.64 21.72
CA THR A 39 -2.15 6.03 20.90
C THR A 39 -3.48 6.70 21.22
N VAL A 40 -4.07 7.36 20.23
CA VAL A 40 -5.41 7.95 20.33
C VAL A 40 -6.41 6.93 19.79
N ARG A 41 -7.40 6.55 20.60
CA ARG A 41 -8.45 5.60 20.23
C ARG A 41 -9.67 6.37 19.73
N GLY A 42 -10.08 6.10 18.48
CA GLY A 42 -11.30 6.64 17.89
C GLY A 42 -12.54 5.84 18.32
N SER A 43 -13.72 6.29 17.88
CA SER A 43 -15.00 5.70 18.32
C SER A 43 -15.22 4.26 17.83
N TYR A 44 -14.44 3.79 16.85
CA TYR A 44 -14.53 2.44 16.28
C TYR A 44 -13.38 1.53 16.72
N GLU A 45 -12.77 1.83 17.88
CA GLU A 45 -11.55 1.18 18.40
C GLU A 45 -10.31 1.26 17.48
N SER A 46 -10.43 1.98 16.36
CA SER A 46 -9.34 2.30 15.47
C SER A 46 -8.39 3.28 16.16
N THR A 47 -7.10 3.16 15.88
CA THR A 47 -6.07 3.91 16.59
C THR A 47 -5.23 4.76 15.64
N MET A 48 -4.88 5.95 16.11
CA MET A 48 -3.91 6.85 15.48
C MET A 48 -2.75 7.04 16.45
N LYS A 49 -1.52 7.00 15.94
CA LYS A 49 -0.33 7.29 16.74
C LYS A 49 0.01 8.77 16.61
N VAL A 50 0.26 9.43 17.73
CA VAL A 50 0.55 10.85 17.80
C VAL A 50 1.76 11.15 18.68
N ARG A 51 2.47 12.24 18.42
CA ARG A 51 3.46 12.79 19.36
C ARG A 51 3.70 14.27 19.08
N SER A 52 4.09 15.00 20.11
CA SER A 52 4.53 16.38 19.99
C SER A 52 5.89 16.47 19.27
N VAL A 53 6.05 17.47 18.41
CA VAL A 53 7.28 17.73 17.64
C VAL A 53 7.53 19.23 17.59
N GLY A 54 8.80 19.62 17.55
CA GLY A 54 9.21 21.03 17.54
C GLY A 54 9.06 21.70 18.89
N SER A 55 9.64 22.88 19.03
CA SER A 55 9.57 23.72 20.23
C SER A 55 9.44 25.18 19.80
N ASP A 56 8.68 25.98 20.54
CA ASP A 56 8.62 27.43 20.38
C ASP A 56 9.65 28.17 21.24
N GLY A 57 10.46 27.44 22.03
CA GLY A 57 11.42 28.01 22.97
C GLY A 57 10.81 28.39 24.34
N GLU A 58 9.48 28.33 24.48
CA GLU A 58 8.74 28.66 25.70
C GLU A 58 8.13 27.40 26.36
N GLY A 59 8.63 26.22 25.97
CA GLY A 59 8.19 24.93 26.51
C GLY A 59 6.93 24.37 25.86
N ARG A 60 6.43 24.96 24.77
CA ARG A 60 5.33 24.38 23.97
C ARG A 60 5.87 23.67 22.75
N ALA A 61 5.16 22.63 22.33
CA ALA A 61 5.38 22.02 21.04
C ALA A 61 4.68 22.84 19.95
N THR A 62 5.30 22.92 18.77
CA THR A 62 4.78 23.70 17.63
C THR A 62 4.06 22.85 16.60
N HIS A 63 4.26 21.53 16.63
CA HIS A 63 3.70 20.60 15.66
C HIS A 63 3.24 19.30 16.31
N LEU A 64 2.29 18.66 15.64
CA LEU A 64 1.79 17.33 15.97
C LEU A 64 2.17 16.36 14.85
N TYR A 65 2.92 15.31 15.21
CA TYR A 65 3.12 14.16 14.33
C TYR A 65 1.91 13.24 14.42
N ILE A 66 1.42 12.77 13.27
CA ILE A 66 0.28 11.86 13.15
C ILE A 66 0.70 10.68 12.25
N ASP A 67 0.32 9.47 12.65
CA ASP A 67 0.66 8.22 11.97
C ASP A 67 -0.44 7.16 12.15
N GLY A 68 -1.16 6.83 11.08
CA GLY A 68 -2.24 5.84 11.13
C GLY A 68 -3.15 5.86 9.91
N ASN A 69 -4.27 5.15 10.01
CA ASN A 69 -5.27 5.05 8.95
C ASN A 69 -6.42 6.05 9.21
N PRO A 70 -6.44 7.22 8.53
CA PRO A 70 -7.46 8.25 8.76
C PRO A 70 -8.87 7.77 8.40
N SER A 71 -9.02 6.98 7.33
CA SER A 71 -10.30 6.42 6.91
C SER A 71 -10.90 5.53 8.00
N LYS A 72 -10.14 4.54 8.49
CA LYS A 72 -10.56 3.65 9.59
C LYS A 72 -10.78 4.41 10.89
N PHE A 73 -9.99 5.46 11.16
CA PHE A 73 -10.16 6.31 12.32
C PHE A 73 -11.49 7.09 12.29
N LEU A 74 -11.86 7.62 11.13
CA LEU A 74 -13.04 8.46 10.97
C LEU A 74 -14.34 7.67 10.81
N GLN A 75 -14.34 6.62 9.99
CA GLN A 75 -15.55 5.88 9.60
C GLN A 75 -15.59 4.42 10.10
N GLY A 76 -14.51 3.91 10.72
CA GLY A 76 -14.49 2.60 11.38
C GLY A 76 -13.98 1.40 10.57
N HIS A 77 -13.89 1.52 9.24
CA HIS A 77 -13.36 0.48 8.37
C HIS A 77 -12.45 1.05 7.27
N SER A 78 -11.72 0.18 6.58
CA SER A 78 -10.85 0.58 5.47
C SER A 78 -11.11 -0.18 4.17
N VAL A 79 -12.28 -0.84 4.04
CA VAL A 79 -12.68 -1.56 2.81
C VAL A 79 -12.82 -0.62 1.62
N ILE A 80 -13.34 0.59 1.87
CA ILE A 80 -13.60 1.69 0.94
C ILE A 80 -13.34 3.00 1.67
N GLY A 81 -13.19 4.10 0.94
CA GLY A 81 -12.90 5.39 1.54
C GLY A 81 -12.63 6.46 0.48
N SER A 82 -12.22 7.64 0.95
CA SER A 82 -12.04 8.82 0.11
C SER A 82 -10.61 8.95 -0.46
N ASP A 83 -10.49 9.59 -1.62
CA ASP A 83 -9.23 10.09 -2.18
C ASP A 83 -8.94 11.54 -1.74
N ASP A 84 -9.87 12.19 -1.03
CA ASP A 84 -9.68 13.53 -0.48
C ASP A 84 -8.72 13.50 0.73
N LEU A 85 -7.42 13.56 0.43
CA LEU A 85 -6.37 13.57 1.44
C LEU A 85 -6.52 14.75 2.40
N GLN A 86 -6.81 15.94 1.89
CA GLN A 86 -6.85 17.15 2.71
C GLN A 86 -8.04 17.11 3.68
N GLY A 87 -9.23 16.74 3.19
CA GLY A 87 -10.41 16.57 4.05
C GLY A 87 -10.21 15.48 5.10
N LEU A 88 -9.66 14.32 4.71
CA LEU A 88 -9.35 13.23 5.65
C LEU A 88 -8.39 13.66 6.75
N VAL A 89 -7.28 14.33 6.38
CA VAL A 89 -6.26 14.77 7.33
C VAL A 89 -6.79 15.87 8.24
N LEU A 90 -7.52 16.85 7.70
CA LEU A 90 -8.10 17.94 8.49
C LEU A 90 -9.12 17.43 9.51
N THR A 91 -10.04 16.53 9.11
CA THR A 91 -11.04 15.98 10.03
C THR A 91 -10.39 15.04 11.06
N ALA A 92 -9.42 14.21 10.66
CA ALA A 92 -8.69 13.38 11.60
C ALA A 92 -7.90 14.22 12.61
N TYR A 93 -7.24 15.29 12.15
CA TYR A 93 -6.55 16.26 13.00
C TYR A 93 -7.49 16.88 14.02
N ALA A 94 -8.62 17.44 13.56
CA ALA A 94 -9.60 18.07 14.44
C ALA A 94 -10.10 17.11 15.53
N ARG A 95 -10.44 15.87 15.14
CA ARG A 95 -10.88 14.83 16.08
C ARG A 95 -9.79 14.42 17.07
N ILE A 96 -8.53 14.34 16.63
CA ILE A 96 -7.39 14.05 17.51
C ILE A 96 -7.23 15.17 18.55
N LEU A 97 -7.33 16.44 18.15
CA LEU A 97 -7.23 17.56 19.09
C LEU A 97 -8.34 17.50 20.14
N ALA A 98 -9.58 17.26 19.73
CA ALA A 98 -10.72 17.12 20.63
C ALA A 98 -10.51 15.98 21.64
N LEU A 99 -10.09 14.79 21.18
CA LEU A 99 -9.83 13.62 22.04
C LEU A 99 -8.66 13.81 23.00
N LEU A 100 -7.71 14.69 22.68
CA LEU A 100 -6.57 15.01 23.52
C LEU A 100 -6.80 16.28 24.36
N HIS A 101 -7.98 16.88 24.27
CA HIS A 101 -8.31 18.16 24.90
C HIS A 101 -7.28 19.28 24.57
N ILE A 102 -6.75 19.27 23.35
CA ILE A 102 -5.90 20.34 22.83
C ILE A 102 -6.80 21.41 22.22
N PRO A 103 -6.74 22.67 22.69
CA PRO A 103 -7.51 23.76 22.10
C PRO A 103 -7.16 23.96 20.62
N HIS A 104 -8.18 24.24 19.81
CA HIS A 104 -7.99 24.57 18.40
C HIS A 104 -7.41 25.98 18.27
N ASP A 105 -6.10 26.06 18.05
CA ASP A 105 -5.44 27.30 17.64
C ASP A 105 -5.85 27.65 16.20
N LEU A 106 -6.57 28.76 16.02
CA LEU A 106 -7.10 29.19 14.72
C LEU A 106 -6.02 29.34 13.63
N PRO A 107 -4.86 29.98 13.89
CA PRO A 107 -3.75 30.00 12.95
C PRO A 107 -3.29 28.60 12.51
N SER A 108 -3.03 27.69 13.45
CA SER A 108 -2.61 26.31 13.14
C SER A 108 -3.67 25.59 12.31
N TYR A 109 -4.94 25.73 12.69
CA TYR A 109 -6.05 25.10 11.98
C TYR A 109 -6.18 25.59 10.53
N ARG A 110 -6.05 26.91 10.29
CA ARG A 110 -6.05 27.49 8.94
C ARG A 110 -4.89 27.00 8.08
N GLN A 111 -3.70 26.84 8.67
CA GLN A 111 -2.55 26.28 7.96
C GLN A 111 -2.83 24.83 7.52
N VAL A 112 -3.37 24.00 8.42
CA VAL A 112 -3.75 22.61 8.08
C VAL A 112 -4.83 22.59 6.98
N MET A 113 -5.85 23.44 7.10
CA MET A 113 -6.91 23.58 6.09
C MET A 113 -6.36 24.00 4.72
N ALA A 114 -5.32 24.84 4.68
CA ALA A 114 -4.63 25.24 3.46
C ALA A 114 -3.60 24.20 2.96
N GLY A 115 -3.57 23.00 3.55
CA GLY A 115 -2.65 21.93 3.17
C GLY A 115 -1.20 22.16 3.60
N GLN A 116 -0.94 23.09 4.53
CA GLN A 116 0.41 23.44 5.00
C GLN A 116 0.89 22.46 6.09
N PHE A 117 0.97 21.18 5.73
CA PHE A 117 1.50 20.13 6.57
C PHE A 117 2.44 19.23 5.78
N LYS A 118 3.43 18.65 6.47
CA LYS A 118 4.42 17.76 5.85
C LYS A 118 3.93 16.33 5.82
N ILE A 119 4.25 15.62 4.75
CA ILE A 119 3.90 14.23 4.49
C ILE A 119 5.18 13.41 4.39
N SER A 120 5.27 12.32 5.14
CA SER A 120 6.40 11.38 5.12
C SER A 120 6.00 9.97 4.66
N ARG A 121 4.71 9.63 4.70
CA ARG A 121 4.18 8.41 4.10
C ARG A 121 2.72 8.57 3.72
N ILE A 122 2.35 8.01 2.58
CA ILE A 122 0.97 7.80 2.16
C ILE A 122 0.82 6.37 1.66
N ASP A 123 -0.23 5.69 2.09
CA ASP A 123 -0.69 4.45 1.45
C ASP A 123 -1.99 4.75 0.68
N ILE A 124 -2.02 4.42 -0.60
CA ILE A 124 -3.17 4.56 -1.50
C ILE A 124 -3.63 3.16 -1.88
N ASN A 125 -4.93 2.91 -1.91
CA ASN A 125 -5.43 1.62 -2.38
C ASN A 125 -6.67 1.74 -3.26
N TYR A 126 -6.85 0.73 -4.10
CA TYR A 126 -8.07 0.50 -4.85
C TYR A 126 -8.38 -1.00 -4.93
N MET A 127 -9.64 -1.30 -5.22
CA MET A 127 -10.17 -2.65 -5.35
C MET A 127 -10.44 -2.96 -6.82
N TYR A 128 -10.17 -4.20 -7.22
CA TYR A 128 -10.44 -4.73 -8.56
C TYR A 128 -11.27 -6.01 -8.46
N SER A 129 -12.37 -6.10 -9.20
CA SER A 129 -13.17 -7.32 -9.28
C SER A 129 -12.53 -8.34 -10.21
N LEU A 130 -12.50 -9.58 -9.73
CA LEU A 130 -12.14 -10.78 -10.48
C LEU A 130 -13.33 -11.76 -10.57
N SER A 131 -14.55 -11.26 -10.34
CA SER A 131 -15.83 -11.99 -10.36
C SER A 131 -16.03 -13.04 -9.26
N THR A 132 -15.00 -13.75 -8.82
CA THR A 132 -15.09 -14.71 -7.71
C THR A 132 -13.85 -14.67 -6.80
N LEU A 133 -13.99 -15.18 -5.57
CA LEU A 133 -12.89 -15.27 -4.62
C LEU A 133 -11.78 -16.22 -5.10
N GLU A 134 -12.16 -17.31 -5.78
CA GLU A 134 -11.23 -18.28 -6.36
C GLU A 134 -10.35 -17.62 -7.41
N ASN A 135 -10.92 -16.76 -8.25
CA ASN A 135 -10.15 -15.99 -9.23
C ASN A 135 -9.19 -14.99 -8.56
N VAL A 136 -9.59 -14.36 -7.45
CA VAL A 136 -8.68 -13.50 -6.66
C VAL A 136 -7.48 -14.31 -6.15
N ARG A 137 -7.73 -15.48 -5.56
CA ARG A 137 -6.68 -16.38 -5.06
C ARG A 137 -5.78 -16.90 -6.19
N ALA A 138 -6.35 -17.28 -7.32
CA ALA A 138 -5.61 -17.72 -8.50
C ALA A 138 -4.74 -16.59 -9.07
N TRP A 139 -5.27 -15.36 -9.11
CA TRP A 139 -4.50 -14.19 -9.52
C TRP A 139 -3.33 -13.93 -8.58
N LEU A 140 -3.55 -13.98 -7.26
CA LEU A 140 -2.48 -13.79 -6.25
C LEU A 140 -1.39 -14.86 -6.39
N TYR A 141 -1.79 -16.12 -6.57
CA TYR A 141 -0.85 -17.21 -6.83
C TYR A 141 -0.01 -16.93 -8.08
N ALA A 142 -0.65 -16.60 -9.21
CA ALA A 142 0.07 -16.29 -10.43
C ALA A 142 1.00 -15.07 -10.27
N ALA A 143 0.54 -14.02 -9.59
CA ALA A 143 1.30 -12.80 -9.35
C ALA A 143 2.56 -13.04 -8.51
N GLU A 144 2.50 -13.91 -7.50
CA GLU A 144 3.66 -14.27 -6.67
C GLU A 144 4.81 -14.80 -7.52
N PHE A 145 4.50 -15.63 -8.51
CA PHE A 145 5.53 -16.20 -9.36
C PHE A 145 5.90 -15.29 -10.50
N LYS A 146 4.94 -14.64 -11.17
CA LYS A 146 5.09 -13.97 -12.48
C LYS A 146 5.31 -12.46 -12.42
N ALA A 147 4.86 -11.78 -11.37
CA ALA A 147 4.91 -10.33 -11.31
C ALA A 147 6.34 -9.84 -11.01
N LYS A 148 6.75 -8.78 -11.69
CA LYS A 148 7.98 -8.04 -11.40
C LYS A 148 7.81 -6.56 -11.71
N THR A 149 8.72 -5.76 -11.19
CA THR A 149 9.00 -4.40 -11.66
C THR A 149 10.50 -4.27 -11.90
N ARG A 150 10.96 -3.09 -12.34
CA ARG A 150 12.40 -2.77 -12.38
C ARG A 150 13.14 -3.00 -11.05
N HIS A 151 12.44 -2.94 -9.91
CA HIS A 151 13.02 -3.12 -8.58
C HIS A 151 13.09 -4.58 -8.11
N GLY A 152 12.63 -5.53 -8.92
CA GLY A 152 12.73 -6.96 -8.64
C GLY A 152 11.41 -7.72 -8.78
N ARG A 153 11.46 -9.00 -8.43
CA ARG A 153 10.32 -9.93 -8.48
C ARG A 153 9.37 -9.70 -7.31
N ALA A 154 8.15 -10.16 -7.48
CA ALA A 154 7.21 -10.28 -6.38
C ALA A 154 7.69 -11.29 -5.32
N CYS A 155 7.20 -11.13 -4.10
CA CYS A 155 7.37 -12.09 -3.02
C CYS A 155 6.04 -12.31 -2.29
N GLY A 156 5.68 -13.56 -2.03
CA GLY A 156 4.53 -13.91 -1.21
C GLY A 156 4.83 -13.92 0.29
N LYS A 157 3.83 -13.61 1.09
CA LYS A 157 3.81 -13.87 2.54
C LYS A 157 2.36 -13.96 3.03
N GLY A 158 1.91 -15.16 3.38
CA GLY A 158 0.62 -15.39 4.04
C GLY A 158 -0.59 -14.93 3.21
N GLY A 159 -0.65 -15.32 1.93
CA GLY A 159 -1.74 -14.95 1.01
C GLY A 159 -1.68 -13.50 0.49
N THR A 160 -0.60 -12.78 0.80
CA THR A 160 -0.32 -11.44 0.27
C THR A 160 0.90 -11.47 -0.64
N VAL A 161 0.80 -10.83 -1.80
CA VAL A 161 1.91 -10.64 -2.73
C VAL A 161 2.46 -9.22 -2.58
N TYR A 162 3.77 -9.06 -2.62
CA TYR A 162 4.43 -7.76 -2.51
C TYR A 162 5.39 -7.53 -3.68
N LEU A 163 5.46 -6.28 -4.15
CA LEU A 163 6.55 -5.77 -4.99
C LEU A 163 7.28 -4.66 -4.23
N GLY A 164 8.61 -4.75 -4.14
CA GLY A 164 9.41 -3.77 -3.42
C GLY A 164 9.19 -3.77 -1.91
N LYS A 165 8.85 -4.90 -1.29
CA LYS A 165 8.47 -5.02 0.14
C LYS A 165 9.38 -4.28 1.14
N ASN A 166 10.69 -4.33 0.92
CA ASN A 166 11.70 -3.71 1.80
C ASN A 166 12.20 -2.35 1.27
N SER A 167 11.56 -1.82 0.23
CA SER A 167 11.92 -0.55 -0.39
C SER A 167 11.70 0.60 0.60
N ARG A 168 12.69 1.49 0.69
CA ARG A 168 12.59 2.75 1.45
C ARG A 168 11.85 3.85 0.67
N ARG A 169 11.48 3.59 -0.59
CA ARG A 169 10.84 4.54 -1.50
C ARG A 169 9.35 4.22 -1.67
N TRP A 170 9.05 3.10 -2.31
CA TRP A 170 7.69 2.67 -2.57
C TRP A 170 7.53 1.16 -2.60
N SER A 171 6.34 0.67 -2.32
CA SER A 171 6.00 -0.75 -2.40
C SER A 171 4.56 -0.95 -2.85
N LEU A 172 4.29 -2.03 -3.59
CA LEU A 172 2.94 -2.50 -3.89
C LEU A 172 2.62 -3.75 -3.08
N LYS A 173 1.38 -3.87 -2.62
CA LYS A 173 0.85 -5.02 -1.87
C LYS A 173 -0.47 -5.46 -2.49
N PHE A 174 -0.64 -6.74 -2.72
CA PHE A 174 -1.82 -7.34 -3.32
C PHE A 174 -2.38 -8.41 -2.40
N TYR A 175 -3.68 -8.38 -2.11
CA TYR A 175 -4.32 -9.39 -1.25
C TYR A 175 -5.85 -9.39 -1.40
N SER A 176 -6.50 -10.44 -0.87
CA SER A 176 -7.95 -10.49 -0.70
C SER A 176 -8.35 -9.85 0.64
N LYS A 177 -9.13 -8.75 0.59
CA LYS A 177 -9.62 -8.08 1.82
C LYS A 177 -10.61 -8.97 2.57
N TYR A 178 -11.38 -9.78 1.83
CA TYR A 178 -12.27 -10.78 2.40
C TYR A 178 -11.51 -11.85 3.18
N ASP A 179 -10.44 -12.42 2.61
CA ASP A 179 -9.61 -13.41 3.31
C ASP A 179 -8.91 -12.79 4.53
N GLU A 180 -8.51 -11.52 4.46
CA GLU A 180 -7.97 -10.80 5.62
C GLU A 180 -8.98 -10.74 6.78
N HIS A 181 -10.23 -10.32 6.49
CA HIS A 181 -11.29 -10.20 7.50
C HIS A 181 -11.75 -11.55 8.07
N THR A 182 -11.71 -12.62 7.27
CA THR A 182 -12.15 -13.96 7.66
C THR A 182 -11.05 -14.83 8.27
N SER A 183 -9.80 -14.37 8.25
CA SER A 183 -8.64 -15.12 8.77
C SER A 183 -8.65 -15.40 10.29
N GLY A 184 -9.55 -14.79 11.05
CA GLY A 184 -9.61 -14.91 12.52
C GLY A 184 -8.48 -14.20 13.26
N LYS A 185 -7.59 -13.48 12.57
CA LYS A 185 -6.50 -12.73 13.21
C LYS A 185 -7.05 -11.52 13.97
N LYS A 186 -6.65 -11.35 15.23
CA LYS A 186 -7.00 -10.19 16.05
C LYS A 186 -6.64 -8.88 15.33
N GLY A 187 -7.57 -7.92 15.34
CA GLY A 187 -7.41 -6.60 14.69
C GLY A 187 -7.79 -6.55 13.21
N HIS A 188 -8.01 -7.70 12.56
CA HIS A 188 -8.48 -7.79 11.18
C HIS A 188 -9.98 -8.08 11.07
N GLN A 189 -10.66 -8.44 12.15
CA GLN A 189 -12.10 -8.67 12.14
C GLN A 189 -12.85 -7.37 11.80
N MET A 190 -13.93 -7.50 11.03
CA MET A 190 -14.83 -6.40 10.70
C MET A 190 -15.92 -6.33 11.77
N ALA A 191 -16.26 -5.14 12.23
CA ALA A 191 -17.37 -4.97 13.18
C ALA A 191 -18.70 -5.40 12.56
N ASP A 192 -19.58 -5.99 13.38
CA ASP A 192 -20.85 -6.59 12.93
C ASP A 192 -21.73 -5.61 12.15
N GLU A 193 -21.71 -4.33 12.50
CA GLU A 193 -22.47 -3.29 11.79
C GLU A 193 -22.07 -3.20 10.31
N PHE A 194 -20.78 -3.30 9.99
CA PHE A 194 -20.25 -3.23 8.63
C PHE A 194 -20.48 -4.53 7.87
N VAL A 195 -20.46 -5.67 8.57
CA VAL A 195 -20.84 -6.97 8.00
C VAL A 195 -22.31 -6.95 7.60
N LYS A 196 -23.21 -6.57 8.52
CA LYS A 196 -24.65 -6.42 8.27
C LYS A 196 -24.95 -5.39 7.19
N ALA A 197 -24.13 -4.36 7.07
CA ALA A 197 -24.26 -3.37 6.01
C ALA A 197 -23.95 -3.91 4.60
N GLY A 198 -23.26 -5.05 4.49
CA GLY A 198 -22.90 -5.73 3.24
C GLY A 198 -21.46 -5.49 2.76
N LEU A 199 -20.60 -4.85 3.57
CA LEU A 199 -19.23 -4.50 3.15
C LEU A 199 -18.33 -5.74 2.99
N LEU A 200 -18.50 -6.74 3.87
CA LEU A 200 -17.74 -7.98 3.78
C LEU A 200 -18.06 -8.72 2.48
N ASP A 201 -19.35 -8.91 2.18
CA ASP A 201 -19.81 -9.60 0.98
C ASP A 201 -19.36 -8.87 -0.30
N TRP A 202 -19.43 -7.54 -0.32
CA TRP A 202 -18.96 -6.74 -1.46
C TRP A 202 -17.47 -6.93 -1.75
N SER A 203 -16.66 -7.21 -0.72
CA SER A 203 -15.21 -7.40 -0.84
C SER A 203 -14.78 -8.79 -1.33
N LYS A 204 -15.72 -9.75 -1.41
CA LYS A 204 -15.43 -11.19 -1.59
C LYS A 204 -14.66 -11.52 -2.88
N ASP A 205 -15.05 -10.92 -3.99
CA ASP A 205 -14.42 -11.10 -5.31
C ASP A 205 -13.40 -10.00 -5.64
N LYS A 206 -12.99 -9.20 -4.64
CA LYS A 206 -12.14 -8.04 -4.84
C LYS A 206 -10.69 -8.32 -4.47
N LEU A 207 -9.81 -8.11 -5.45
CA LEU A 207 -8.39 -7.95 -5.24
C LEU A 207 -8.11 -6.52 -4.76
N ARG A 208 -7.52 -6.38 -3.57
CA ARG A 208 -6.98 -5.11 -3.10
C ARG A 208 -5.56 -4.94 -3.58
N ILE A 209 -5.26 -3.76 -4.10
CA ILE A 209 -3.91 -3.32 -4.42
C ILE A 209 -3.61 -2.07 -3.59
N GLU A 210 -2.51 -2.07 -2.84
CA GLU A 210 -2.06 -0.93 -2.03
C GLU A 210 -0.69 -0.46 -2.50
N LEU A 211 -0.58 0.83 -2.82
CA LEU A 211 0.65 1.55 -3.07
C LEU A 211 1.06 2.31 -1.82
N THR A 212 2.22 1.98 -1.26
CA THR A 212 2.87 2.81 -0.22
C THR A 212 3.93 3.68 -0.86
N LEU A 213 3.86 4.99 -0.63
CA LEU A 213 4.89 5.98 -0.94
C LEU A 213 5.51 6.49 0.37
N ARG A 214 6.83 6.52 0.46
CA ARG A 214 7.61 6.97 1.63
C ARG A 214 8.41 8.22 1.28
N THR A 215 8.95 8.88 2.30
CA THR A 215 9.63 10.19 2.23
C THR A 215 10.53 10.36 1.01
N THR A 216 11.45 9.43 0.74
CA THR A 216 12.38 9.58 -0.40
C THR A 216 11.67 9.67 -1.74
N GLU A 217 10.62 8.86 -1.95
CA GLU A 217 9.86 8.91 -3.20
C GLU A 217 8.96 10.16 -3.26
N LEU A 218 8.39 10.57 -2.12
CA LEU A 218 7.58 11.79 -2.03
C LEU A 218 8.38 13.06 -2.33
N ILE A 219 9.67 13.10 -1.93
CA ILE A 219 10.59 14.19 -2.27
C ILE A 219 10.79 14.25 -3.79
N ASP A 220 11.13 13.11 -4.41
CA ASP A 220 11.38 13.03 -5.86
C ASP A 220 10.13 13.40 -6.69
N LEU A 221 8.93 13.11 -6.17
CA LEU A 221 7.66 13.48 -6.78
C LEU A 221 7.21 14.93 -6.48
N ASN A 222 7.92 15.66 -5.62
CA ASN A 222 7.52 16.96 -5.09
C ASN A 222 6.12 16.95 -4.43
N LEU A 223 5.85 15.91 -3.62
CA LEU A 223 4.56 15.65 -2.96
C LEU A 223 4.67 15.57 -1.43
N THR A 224 5.62 16.30 -0.86
CA THR A 224 5.87 16.31 0.59
C THR A 224 4.97 17.26 1.38
N LEU A 225 4.15 18.08 0.70
CA LEU A 225 3.22 19.01 1.32
C LEU A 225 1.77 18.68 0.98
N GLY A 226 0.86 18.82 1.95
CA GLY A 226 -0.57 18.57 1.77
C GLY A 226 -1.21 19.34 0.61
N ASN A 227 -0.84 20.60 0.43
CA ASN A 227 -1.33 21.46 -0.64
C ASN A 227 -0.87 21.04 -2.05
N SER A 228 0.12 20.14 -2.15
CA SER A 228 0.55 19.55 -3.42
C SER A 228 -0.35 18.40 -3.86
N TRP A 229 -1.31 17.97 -3.02
CA TRP A 229 -2.25 16.90 -3.30
C TRP A 229 -3.65 17.44 -3.60
N ASN A 230 -4.19 17.07 -4.75
CA ASN A 230 -5.59 17.27 -5.12
C ASN A 230 -6.33 15.93 -5.22
N ILE A 231 -7.64 15.99 -5.48
CA ILE A 231 -8.52 14.80 -5.53
C ILE A 231 -8.10 13.75 -6.58
N GLU A 232 -7.39 14.16 -7.64
CA GLU A 232 -6.94 13.28 -8.72
C GLU A 232 -5.57 12.66 -8.44
N THR A 233 -4.77 13.29 -7.58
CA THR A 233 -3.38 12.92 -7.31
C THR A 233 -3.23 11.46 -6.88
N PRO A 234 -4.05 10.94 -5.94
CA PRO A 234 -3.94 9.54 -5.51
C PRO A 234 -4.17 8.56 -6.66
N ASN A 235 -5.19 8.79 -7.49
CA ASN A 235 -5.52 7.89 -8.60
C ASN A 235 -4.44 7.91 -9.70
N LYS A 236 -3.92 9.10 -10.03
CA LYS A 236 -2.83 9.27 -11.02
C LYS A 236 -1.57 8.52 -10.59
N LEU A 237 -1.12 8.72 -9.36
CA LEU A 237 0.05 8.02 -8.81
C LEU A 237 -0.19 6.52 -8.76
N PHE A 238 -1.34 6.10 -8.25
CA PHE A 238 -1.66 4.69 -8.17
C PHE A 238 -1.63 4.02 -9.54
N SER A 239 -2.30 4.62 -10.54
CA SER A 239 -2.34 4.11 -11.92
C SER A 239 -0.95 4.01 -12.54
N ASP A 240 -0.10 5.04 -12.36
CA ASP A 240 1.28 5.02 -12.83
C ASP A 240 2.06 3.84 -12.23
N TYR A 241 2.03 3.66 -10.91
CA TYR A 241 2.82 2.61 -10.26
C TYR A 241 2.31 1.20 -10.53
N VAL A 242 0.98 1.01 -10.61
CA VAL A 242 0.40 -0.26 -11.04
C VAL A 242 0.75 -0.54 -12.51
N GLY A 243 0.81 0.48 -13.36
CA GLY A 243 1.28 0.38 -14.75
C GLY A 243 2.74 -0.06 -14.91
N ARG A 244 3.56 0.06 -13.85
CA ARG A 244 4.97 -0.42 -13.84
C ARG A 244 5.09 -1.93 -13.62
N ILE A 245 3.98 -2.64 -13.38
CA ILE A 245 3.99 -4.08 -13.15
C ILE A 245 4.06 -4.81 -14.49
N GLU A 246 5.04 -5.69 -14.61
CA GLU A 246 5.13 -6.65 -15.71
C GLU A 246 4.76 -8.04 -15.20
N MET A 247 3.81 -8.70 -15.87
CA MET A 247 3.48 -10.10 -15.65
C MET A 247 4.15 -10.94 -16.71
N ASN A 248 5.22 -11.65 -16.35
CA ASN A 248 5.89 -12.53 -17.31
C ASN A 248 4.99 -13.71 -17.67
N GLN A 249 4.73 -13.88 -18.96
CA GLN A 249 4.23 -15.12 -19.54
C GLN A 249 5.39 -15.74 -20.31
N ASN A 250 6.09 -16.69 -19.68
CA ASN A 250 7.13 -17.41 -20.42
C ASN A 250 6.43 -18.23 -21.52
N THR A 251 6.75 -17.91 -22.77
CA THR A 251 6.21 -18.65 -23.92
C THR A 251 7.07 -19.88 -24.14
N ILE A 252 6.46 -21.06 -24.19
CA ILE A 252 7.19 -22.26 -24.63
C ILE A 252 7.46 -22.11 -26.12
N LEU A 253 8.73 -22.19 -26.51
CA LEU A 253 9.10 -22.13 -27.92
C LEU A 253 8.70 -23.42 -28.62
N THR A 254 8.21 -23.29 -29.86
CA THR A 254 8.03 -24.39 -30.80
C THR A 254 9.39 -24.99 -31.17
N ASP A 255 9.41 -26.25 -31.61
CA ASP A 255 10.66 -26.95 -31.96
C ASP A 255 11.49 -26.22 -33.02
N GLU A 256 10.83 -25.59 -34.01
CA GLU A 256 11.49 -24.74 -35.01
C GLU A 256 12.20 -23.52 -34.39
N LYS A 257 11.58 -22.88 -33.40
CA LYS A 257 12.20 -21.73 -32.70
C LYS A 257 13.35 -22.18 -31.80
N ILE A 258 13.28 -23.38 -31.24
CA ILE A 258 14.36 -23.97 -30.43
C ILE A 258 15.60 -24.21 -31.31
N ILE A 259 15.41 -24.78 -32.50
CA ILE A 259 16.50 -25.03 -33.46
C ILE A 259 17.20 -23.72 -33.87
N ASN A 260 16.44 -22.63 -33.98
CA ASN A 260 16.95 -21.30 -34.33
C ASN A 260 17.58 -20.51 -33.16
N LEU A 261 17.51 -21.02 -31.92
CA LEU A 261 18.23 -20.39 -30.81
C LEU A 261 19.75 -20.50 -31.03
N PRO A 262 20.53 -19.47 -30.65
CA PRO A 262 21.98 -19.58 -30.60
C PRO A 262 22.42 -20.80 -29.76
N ARG A 263 23.30 -21.64 -30.31
CA ARG A 263 23.74 -22.90 -29.67
C ARG A 263 24.16 -22.75 -28.20
N LYS A 264 24.79 -21.61 -27.88
CA LYS A 264 25.27 -21.28 -26.52
C LYS A 264 24.14 -21.13 -25.47
N ILE A 265 22.90 -20.83 -25.89
CA ILE A 265 21.74 -20.68 -24.98
C ILE A 265 20.71 -21.81 -25.13
N GLN A 266 20.82 -22.66 -26.16
CA GLN A 266 19.92 -23.81 -26.36
C GLN A 266 19.89 -24.74 -25.14
N SER A 267 21.05 -25.14 -24.61
CA SER A 267 21.13 -26.03 -23.45
C SER A 267 20.51 -25.39 -22.20
N THR A 268 20.74 -24.09 -22.01
CA THR A 268 20.12 -23.32 -20.92
C THR A 268 18.60 -23.32 -21.04
N TYR A 269 18.07 -23.10 -22.25
CA TYR A 269 16.63 -23.15 -22.49
C TYR A 269 16.05 -24.55 -22.25
N LEU A 270 16.68 -25.61 -22.75
CA LEU A 270 16.18 -26.98 -22.60
C LEU A 270 16.14 -27.42 -21.14
N LEU A 271 17.20 -27.14 -20.37
CA LEU A 271 17.24 -27.42 -18.93
C LEU A 271 16.20 -26.60 -18.17
N TRP A 272 16.05 -25.31 -18.53
CA TRP A 272 15.01 -24.46 -17.97
C TRP A 272 13.60 -24.98 -18.30
N LYS A 273 13.35 -25.42 -19.54
CA LYS A 273 12.08 -26.00 -20.01
C LYS A 273 11.72 -27.25 -19.19
N GLN A 274 12.70 -28.05 -18.79
CA GLN A 274 12.56 -29.21 -17.91
C GLN A 274 12.37 -28.86 -16.42
N GLY A 275 12.31 -27.57 -16.07
CA GLY A 275 12.04 -27.10 -14.71
C GLY A 275 13.29 -26.85 -13.85
N ALA A 276 14.50 -26.96 -14.41
CA ALA A 276 15.71 -26.78 -13.63
C ALA A 276 15.97 -25.31 -13.24
N ASN A 277 16.56 -25.11 -12.05
CA ASN A 277 16.85 -23.78 -11.50
C ASN A 277 18.14 -23.18 -12.11
N MET A 278 18.01 -22.33 -13.12
CA MET A 278 19.15 -21.76 -13.82
C MET A 278 20.05 -20.87 -12.94
N LYS A 279 19.55 -20.31 -11.83
CA LYS A 279 20.39 -19.52 -10.91
C LYS A 279 21.38 -20.38 -10.12
N GLU A 280 21.01 -21.62 -9.84
CA GLU A 280 21.86 -22.57 -9.13
C GLU A 280 22.79 -23.30 -10.10
N MET A 281 22.35 -23.55 -11.33
CA MET A 281 23.13 -24.28 -12.33
C MET A 281 24.18 -23.43 -13.07
N LEU A 282 23.95 -22.12 -13.22
CA LEU A 282 24.83 -21.25 -14.00
C LEU A 282 25.62 -20.29 -13.10
N PRO A 283 26.91 -20.04 -13.39
CA PRO A 283 27.64 -18.93 -12.81
C PRO A 283 26.92 -17.60 -13.07
N LYS A 284 26.94 -16.70 -12.08
CA LYS A 284 26.23 -15.41 -12.12
C LYS A 284 26.43 -14.63 -13.43
N PRO A 285 27.65 -14.48 -14.00
CA PRO A 285 27.84 -13.77 -15.28
C PRO A 285 27.15 -14.46 -16.47
N THR A 286 27.22 -15.79 -16.54
CA THR A 286 26.59 -16.61 -17.59
C THR A 286 25.07 -16.52 -17.51
N PHE A 287 24.52 -16.59 -16.29
CA PHE A 287 23.09 -16.44 -16.04
C PHE A 287 22.54 -15.13 -16.63
N TYR A 288 23.16 -13.99 -16.31
CA TYR A 288 22.69 -12.69 -16.81
C TYR A 288 22.86 -12.53 -18.33
N ARG A 289 23.95 -13.05 -18.91
CA ARG A 289 24.17 -13.05 -20.36
C ARG A 289 23.10 -13.88 -21.09
N HIS A 290 22.87 -15.12 -20.65
CA HIS A 290 21.91 -16.02 -21.28
C HIS A 290 20.48 -15.52 -21.10
N ARG A 291 20.14 -14.99 -19.92
CA ARG A 291 18.85 -14.36 -19.66
C ARG A 291 18.60 -13.20 -20.62
N LYS A 292 19.58 -12.32 -20.85
CA LYS A 292 19.43 -11.18 -21.77
C LYS A 292 19.07 -11.65 -23.19
N GLU A 293 19.70 -12.72 -23.66
CA GLU A 293 19.42 -13.29 -24.98
C GLU A 293 18.08 -14.02 -25.02
N LEU A 294 17.74 -14.83 -24.01
CA LEU A 294 16.46 -15.56 -23.97
C LEU A 294 15.24 -14.63 -23.80
N LEU A 295 15.42 -13.45 -23.19
CA LEU A 295 14.37 -12.44 -23.10
C LEU A 295 13.89 -11.94 -24.47
N SER A 296 14.75 -11.91 -25.51
CA SER A 296 14.30 -11.54 -26.86
C SER A 296 13.35 -12.58 -27.48
N PHE A 297 13.29 -13.78 -26.91
CA PHE A 297 12.38 -14.85 -27.29
C PHE A 297 11.19 -14.97 -26.32
N GLY A 298 11.01 -14.03 -25.38
CA GLY A 298 9.93 -14.06 -24.40
C GLY A 298 10.14 -15.07 -23.26
N ILE A 299 11.39 -15.47 -23.01
CA ILE A 299 11.75 -16.41 -21.94
C ILE A 299 12.57 -15.69 -20.88
N ASP A 300 12.03 -15.58 -19.67
CA ASP A 300 12.74 -15.07 -18.51
C ASP A 300 13.14 -16.24 -17.59
N ILE A 301 14.36 -16.78 -17.80
CA ILE A 301 14.93 -17.88 -16.99
C ILE A 301 15.16 -17.54 -15.51
N ASN A 302 14.86 -16.30 -15.11
CA ASN A 302 14.78 -15.92 -13.71
C ASN A 302 13.54 -16.48 -13.01
N PHE A 303 12.56 -16.98 -13.78
CA PHE A 303 11.32 -17.61 -13.36
C PHE A 303 11.37 -19.10 -13.70
N TYR A 304 10.67 -19.95 -12.96
CA TYR A 304 10.59 -21.38 -13.31
C TYR A 304 9.71 -21.60 -14.55
N CYS A 305 9.94 -22.70 -15.27
CA CYS A 305 9.03 -23.16 -16.31
C CYS A 305 7.80 -23.82 -15.66
N GLU A 306 6.60 -23.38 -16.02
CA GLU A 306 5.34 -23.86 -15.41
C GLU A 306 4.82 -25.16 -16.05
N SER A 307 5.33 -25.54 -17.23
CA SER A 307 4.85 -26.72 -17.96
C SER A 307 6.02 -27.43 -18.64
N PRO A 308 6.87 -28.13 -17.87
CA PRO A 308 7.77 -29.11 -18.46
C PRO A 308 6.92 -30.15 -19.22
N ASP A 309 7.23 -30.36 -20.50
CA ASP A 309 6.70 -31.43 -21.38
C ASP A 309 5.33 -31.29 -22.09
N SER A 310 4.73 -30.11 -22.22
CA SER A 310 3.59 -29.96 -23.16
C SER A 310 4.08 -29.76 -24.61
N ASN A 311 4.53 -30.83 -25.28
CA ASN A 311 4.73 -30.77 -26.73
C ASN A 311 3.35 -30.83 -27.42
N ASN A 312 3.05 -29.84 -28.27
CA ASN A 312 1.88 -29.76 -29.17
C ASN A 312 0.48 -29.52 -28.60
N VAL A 313 0.29 -29.29 -27.29
CA VAL A 313 -1.00 -28.83 -26.75
C VAL A 313 -0.87 -27.36 -26.36
N VAL A 314 -1.56 -26.48 -27.08
CA VAL A 314 -1.76 -25.09 -26.62
C VAL A 314 -2.73 -25.16 -25.44
N PRO A 315 -2.31 -24.85 -24.20
CA PRO A 315 -3.23 -24.86 -23.08
C PRO A 315 -4.33 -23.83 -23.34
N LEU A 316 -5.59 -24.19 -23.07
CA LEU A 316 -6.68 -23.22 -23.03
C LEU A 316 -6.42 -22.26 -21.84
N VAL A 317 -5.77 -21.14 -22.13
CA VAL A 317 -5.45 -20.12 -21.12
C VAL A 317 -6.68 -19.26 -20.89
N ARG A 318 -7.34 -19.45 -19.73
CA ARG A 318 -8.35 -18.51 -19.25
C ARG A 318 -7.66 -17.25 -18.74
N THR A 319 -7.82 -16.13 -19.44
CA THR A 319 -7.31 -14.83 -18.98
C THR A 319 -8.18 -14.29 -17.86
N LEU A 320 -7.57 -13.97 -16.72
CA LEU A 320 -8.23 -13.27 -15.62
C LEU A 320 -8.08 -11.76 -15.81
N GLU A 321 -9.19 -11.07 -16.05
CA GLU A 321 -9.21 -9.61 -16.21
C GLU A 321 -9.65 -8.94 -14.89
N ALA A 322 -8.74 -8.20 -14.26
CA ALA A 322 -9.02 -7.45 -13.05
C ALA A 322 -9.68 -6.10 -13.42
N LYS A 323 -10.96 -5.93 -13.11
CA LYS A 323 -11.72 -4.70 -13.45
C LYS A 323 -11.79 -3.74 -12.27
N PRO A 324 -11.48 -2.44 -12.41
CA PRO A 324 -11.63 -1.46 -11.33
C PRO A 324 -13.03 -1.54 -10.69
N ALA A 325 -13.09 -1.76 -9.39
CA ALA A 325 -14.35 -1.88 -8.68
C ALA A 325 -14.93 -0.49 -8.37
N LYS A 326 -16.13 -0.22 -8.88
CA LYS A 326 -16.89 0.97 -8.50
C LYS A 326 -17.46 0.81 -7.10
N ILE A 327 -17.50 1.91 -6.36
CA ILE A 327 -18.18 1.98 -5.07
C ILE A 327 -19.70 1.97 -5.34
N PRO A 328 -20.48 1.02 -4.79
CA PRO A 328 -21.92 0.96 -5.00
C PRO A 328 -22.68 2.17 -4.43
N SER A 329 -23.86 2.51 -4.97
CA SER A 329 -24.67 3.64 -4.46
C SER A 329 -25.09 3.45 -3.00
N TRP A 330 -25.46 2.22 -2.62
CA TRP A 330 -25.90 1.88 -1.26
C TRP A 330 -24.87 2.22 -0.18
N VAL A 331 -23.57 2.25 -0.52
CA VAL A 331 -22.51 2.67 0.39
C VAL A 331 -22.66 4.14 0.76
N TYR A 332 -22.91 4.98 -0.25
CA TYR A 332 -23.09 6.42 -0.07
C TYR A 332 -24.41 6.68 0.67
N GLU A 333 -25.49 6.01 0.28
CA GLU A 333 -26.80 6.09 0.92
C GLU A 333 -26.73 5.75 2.41
N LYS A 334 -26.00 4.69 2.78
CA LYS A 334 -25.80 4.27 4.18
C LYS A 334 -24.74 5.06 4.96
N GLY A 335 -24.06 6.03 4.34
CA GLY A 335 -23.03 6.82 5.02
C GLY A 335 -21.77 6.06 5.42
N LEU A 336 -21.42 5.01 4.69
CA LEU A 336 -20.27 4.13 4.99
C LEU A 336 -18.95 4.62 4.37
N ILE A 337 -18.93 5.85 3.88
CA ILE A 337 -17.75 6.47 3.29
C ILE A 337 -17.64 7.88 3.82
N PHE A 338 -16.44 8.22 4.29
CA PHE A 338 -16.11 9.58 4.66
C PHE A 338 -16.25 10.50 3.45
N ASP A 339 -16.98 11.59 3.64
CA ASP A 339 -17.13 12.67 2.68
C ASP A 339 -17.05 14.01 3.42
N TYR A 340 -15.97 14.74 3.17
CA TYR A 340 -15.70 16.02 3.83
C TYR A 340 -16.81 17.05 3.58
N ASN A 341 -17.47 17.00 2.41
CA ASN A 341 -18.50 17.97 2.05
C ASN A 341 -19.90 17.60 2.58
N ARG A 342 -20.03 16.46 3.27
CA ARG A 342 -21.31 16.01 3.80
C ARG A 342 -21.68 16.79 5.07
N ILE A 343 -22.80 17.51 4.99
CA ILE A 343 -23.32 18.45 6.01
C ILE A 343 -23.36 17.83 7.43
N SER A 344 -23.58 16.52 7.56
CA SER A 344 -23.66 15.82 8.86
C SER A 344 -22.35 15.70 9.63
N HIS A 345 -21.19 15.93 9.01
CA HIS A 345 -19.90 15.88 9.70
C HIS A 345 -19.52 17.21 10.36
N ALA A 346 -20.26 18.30 10.13
CA ALA A 346 -20.01 19.58 10.79
C ALA A 346 -20.73 19.72 12.15
N SER A 347 -21.80 18.94 12.40
CA SER A 347 -22.70 19.15 13.53
C SER A 347 -22.46 18.26 14.76
N ASN A 348 -21.56 17.27 14.68
CA ASN A 348 -21.37 16.27 15.76
C ASN A 348 -20.00 16.33 16.46
N TRP A 349 -19.23 17.42 16.30
CA TRP A 349 -17.88 17.55 16.89
C TRP A 349 -17.74 18.78 17.82
N HIS A 350 -18.82 19.17 18.49
CA HIS A 350 -18.78 20.11 19.61
C HIS A 350 -18.86 19.37 20.93
#